data_AF-A0A2S4KTN4-F1
#
_entry.id   AF-A0A2S4KTN4-F1
#
_cell.length_a   1.000
_cell.length_b   1.000
_cell.length_c   1.000
_cell.angle_alpha   90.00
_cell.angle_beta   90.00
_cell.angle_gamma   90.00
#
_symmetry.space_group_name_H-M   'P 1'
#
loop_
_entity.id
_entity.type
_entity.pdbx_description
1 polymer ?
#
loop_
_entity_poly.entity_id
_entity_poly.type
_entity_poly.pdbx_seq_one_letter_code
_entity_poly.pdbx_strand_id
1 'polypeptide(L)'
;MELDDATHLLENSLGQQGPLHDTDSSAELLKELTFLPLAITQAAAYMNRNGVSIAEYLGLWRDAEQSVVSLMTREFRDPTRYSATQSAVATAWFVSFESIRVSDAIAADLLSFISCVEPKSIPRSMLPELGPTEQMVNAIGTLCSYTLLTRRKDDMFDTHSLVHLASRIWVDRQGLAVGMTKTVMQHLAAIFPSSEHTSRPKWQAHLPHAFRVLREGAGLDLQQRSGREIHGNRLEKVCRWRESHLPEDDNSLLASQHALARASRADGQIRRAVELLEHVVAVRERVLERNHPDLLSSQHVLAIATRANGSVSKAIELLERVVSARNKTLSKNDPDRLAAQHTLARAYEADGRIKESTELLEEVQAITQTD
;
A
#
# COMPACT_ATOMS: atom_id res chain seq x y z
N MET A 1 -1.06 29.42 -9.47
CA MET A 1 0.01 30.00 -10.30
C MET A 1 -0.67 30.91 -11.29
N GLU A 2 -0.19 32.14 -11.46
CA GLU A 2 -0.75 33.09 -12.42
C GLU A 2 -0.41 32.67 -13.86
N LEU A 3 -1.14 33.19 -14.85
CA LEU A 3 -0.97 32.83 -16.27
C LEU A 3 0.46 33.10 -16.77
N ASP A 4 1.05 34.23 -16.39
CA ASP A 4 2.39 34.63 -16.81
C ASP A 4 3.47 33.67 -16.27
N ASP A 5 3.39 33.32 -14.99
CA ASP A 5 4.31 32.35 -14.36
C ASP A 5 4.18 30.96 -15.00
N ALA A 6 2.96 30.54 -15.32
CA ALA A 6 2.67 29.25 -15.94
C ALA A 6 3.17 29.18 -17.39
N THR A 7 3.03 30.28 -18.13
CA THR A 7 3.53 30.42 -19.50
C THR A 7 5.05 30.37 -19.52
N HIS A 8 5.69 31.12 -18.63
CA HIS A 8 7.15 31.08 -18.48
C HIS A 8 7.65 29.69 -18.06
N LEU A 9 6.93 28.97 -17.20
CA LEU A 9 7.28 27.59 -16.86
C LEU A 9 7.16 26.63 -18.05
N LEU A 10 6.10 26.75 -18.84
CA LEU A 10 5.88 25.94 -20.04
C LEU A 10 6.98 26.18 -21.08
N GLU A 11 7.30 27.45 -21.36
CA GLU A 11 8.37 27.87 -22.29
C GLU A 11 9.72 27.31 -21.86
N ASN A 12 10.09 27.47 -20.58
CA ASN A 12 11.33 26.94 -20.06
C ASN A 12 11.38 25.41 -20.12
N SER A 13 10.23 24.74 -19.96
CA SER A 13 10.15 23.27 -20.01
C SER A 13 10.21 22.71 -21.43
N LEU A 14 9.73 23.45 -22.44
CA LEU A 14 9.80 23.07 -23.86
C LEU A 14 11.21 23.29 -24.46
N GLY A 15 12.01 24.18 -23.88
CA GLY A 15 13.37 24.49 -24.34
C GLY A 15 13.39 25.36 -25.61
N GLN A 16 14.55 25.93 -25.96
CA GLN A 16 14.71 26.91 -27.05
C GLN A 16 14.60 26.32 -28.48
N GLN A 17 13.63 25.45 -28.76
CA GLN A 17 13.17 25.21 -30.13
C GLN A 17 11.98 26.15 -30.41
N GLY A 18 12.27 27.41 -30.74
CA GLY A 18 11.24 28.34 -31.22
C GLY A 18 10.85 28.07 -32.68
N PRO A 19 9.88 28.79 -33.29
CA PRO A 19 8.71 29.47 -32.73
C PRO A 19 7.41 28.73 -33.16
N LEU A 20 6.61 28.25 -32.21
CA LEU A 20 5.23 27.82 -32.47
C LEU A 20 4.30 28.37 -31.39
N HIS A 21 4.48 29.65 -31.04
CA HIS A 21 3.55 30.36 -30.17
C HIS A 21 2.25 30.62 -30.93
N ASP A 22 1.42 29.59 -31.01
CA ASP A 22 0.00 29.84 -30.87
C ASP A 22 -0.26 30.16 -29.39
N THR A 23 -0.29 31.45 -29.08
CA THR A 23 -0.59 31.98 -27.75
C THR A 23 -1.95 31.48 -27.28
N ASP A 24 -2.89 31.26 -28.20
CA ASP A 24 -4.23 30.77 -27.89
C ASP A 24 -4.19 29.30 -27.47
N SER A 25 -3.53 28.43 -28.25
CA SER A 25 -3.32 27.01 -27.85
C SER A 25 -2.52 26.88 -26.55
N SER A 26 -1.54 27.77 -26.31
CA SER A 26 -0.74 27.76 -25.08
C SER A 26 -1.60 28.13 -23.86
N ALA A 27 -2.40 29.19 -23.97
CA ALA A 27 -3.33 29.61 -22.91
C ALA A 27 -4.41 28.55 -22.67
N GLU A 28 -4.93 27.92 -23.74
CA GLU A 28 -5.88 26.82 -23.64
C GLU A 28 -5.28 25.62 -22.89
N LEU A 29 -4.09 25.17 -23.28
CA LEU A 29 -3.39 24.08 -22.60
C LEU A 29 -3.17 24.40 -21.11
N LEU A 30 -2.69 25.60 -20.78
CA LEU A 30 -2.45 25.97 -19.38
C LEU A 30 -3.73 25.96 -18.53
N LYS A 31 -4.86 26.34 -19.13
CA LYS A 31 -6.18 26.30 -18.50
C LYS A 31 -6.62 24.85 -18.25
N GLU A 32 -6.47 23.97 -19.24
CA GLU A 32 -6.75 22.52 -19.12
C GLU A 32 -5.84 21.86 -18.07
N LEU A 33 -4.58 22.27 -18.01
CA LEU A 33 -3.61 21.83 -16.99
C LEU A 33 -3.85 22.47 -15.61
N THR A 34 -4.87 23.32 -15.47
CA THR A 34 -5.23 24.05 -14.23
C THR A 34 -4.06 24.84 -13.64
N PHE A 35 -3.12 25.30 -14.48
CA PHE A 35 -1.92 26.03 -14.08
C PHE A 35 -1.05 25.28 -13.04
N LEU A 36 -1.04 23.94 -13.10
CA LEU A 36 -0.25 23.14 -12.18
C LEU A 36 1.17 22.91 -12.70
N PRO A 37 2.22 23.28 -11.94
CA PRO A 37 3.60 23.10 -12.38
C PRO A 37 3.92 21.66 -12.80
N LEU A 38 3.44 20.68 -12.04
CA LEU A 38 3.70 19.28 -12.32
C LEU A 38 3.03 18.80 -13.62
N ALA A 39 1.80 19.24 -13.90
CA ALA A 39 1.09 18.88 -15.12
C ALA A 39 1.72 19.55 -16.36
N ILE A 40 2.18 20.80 -16.19
CA ILE A 40 2.88 21.58 -17.22
C ILE A 40 4.22 20.93 -17.58
N THR A 41 5.05 20.61 -16.59
CA THR A 41 6.34 19.96 -16.84
C THR A 41 6.16 18.59 -17.50
N GLN A 42 5.11 17.85 -17.13
CA GLN A 42 4.80 16.55 -17.73
C GLN A 42 4.35 16.67 -19.19
N ALA A 43 3.43 17.58 -19.49
CA ALA A 43 2.98 17.85 -20.85
C ALA A 43 4.14 18.33 -21.75
N ALA A 44 4.99 19.23 -21.24
CA ALA A 44 6.19 19.68 -21.93
C ALA A 44 7.18 18.54 -22.19
N ALA A 45 7.44 17.70 -21.19
CA ALA A 45 8.29 16.52 -21.33
C ALA A 45 7.76 15.56 -22.40
N TYR A 46 6.45 15.33 -22.45
CA TYR A 46 5.80 14.54 -23.49
C TYR A 46 6.01 15.14 -24.88
N MET A 47 5.72 16.43 -25.03
CA MET A 47 5.84 17.14 -26.32
C MET A 47 7.27 17.09 -26.84
N ASN A 48 8.25 17.38 -25.99
CA ASN A 48 9.67 17.33 -26.34
C ASN A 48 10.12 15.93 -26.75
N ARG A 49 9.64 14.89 -26.04
CA ARG A 49 10.06 13.51 -26.31
C ARG A 49 9.48 12.97 -27.60
N ASN A 50 8.23 13.31 -27.91
CA ASN A 50 7.53 12.79 -29.08
C ASN A 50 7.61 13.73 -30.29
N GLY A 51 8.15 14.94 -30.13
CA GLY A 51 8.19 15.97 -31.18
C GLY A 51 6.80 16.47 -31.57
N VAL A 52 5.87 16.52 -30.62
CA VAL A 52 4.45 16.83 -30.83
C VAL A 52 4.18 18.30 -30.48
N SER A 53 3.37 18.99 -31.28
CA SER A 53 2.98 20.38 -31.03
C SER A 53 1.93 20.51 -29.91
N ILE A 54 1.74 21.72 -29.37
CA ILE A 54 0.73 21.99 -28.33
C ILE A 54 -0.68 21.61 -28.82
N ALA A 55 -1.02 21.94 -30.07
CA ALA A 55 -2.33 21.65 -30.64
C ALA A 55 -2.59 20.15 -30.79
N GLU A 56 -1.59 19.38 -31.24
CA GLU A 56 -1.69 17.92 -31.33
C GLU A 56 -1.80 17.27 -29.93
N TYR A 57 -1.05 17.79 -28.94
CA TYR A 57 -1.17 17.33 -27.56
C TYR A 57 -2.55 17.61 -26.96
N LEU A 58 -3.14 18.79 -27.22
CA LEU A 58 -4.51 19.12 -26.82
C LEU A 58 -5.56 18.17 -27.42
N GLY A 59 -5.34 17.67 -28.64
CA GLY A 59 -6.17 16.61 -29.23
C GLY A 59 -6.12 15.33 -28.40
N LEU A 60 -4.91 14.82 -28.11
CA LEU A 60 -4.71 13.63 -27.29
C LEU A 60 -5.25 13.79 -25.86
N TRP A 61 -5.13 15.00 -25.30
CA TRP A 61 -5.62 15.34 -23.97
C TRP A 61 -7.13 15.15 -23.86
N ARG A 62 -7.91 15.69 -24.81
CA ARG A 62 -9.38 15.63 -24.79
C ARG A 62 -9.89 14.20 -24.88
N ASP A 63 -9.23 13.35 -25.68
CA ASP A 63 -9.55 11.94 -25.80
C ASP A 63 -9.26 11.17 -24.49
N ALA A 64 -8.14 11.50 -23.84
CA ALA A 64 -7.73 10.92 -22.58
C ALA A 64 -8.61 11.35 -21.40
N GLU A 65 -9.02 12.62 -21.34
CA GLU A 65 -9.82 13.17 -20.24
C GLU A 65 -11.15 12.42 -20.08
N GLN A 66 -11.86 12.16 -21.18
CA GLN A 66 -13.11 11.38 -21.16
C GLN A 66 -12.87 9.96 -20.60
N SER A 67 -11.71 9.38 -20.93
CA SER A 67 -11.29 8.06 -20.48
C SER A 67 -10.86 8.04 -19.01
N VAL A 68 -10.29 9.12 -18.48
CA VAL A 68 -9.84 9.23 -17.08
C VAL A 68 -11.00 9.57 -16.15
N VAL A 69 -11.87 10.51 -16.52
CA VAL A 69 -13.05 10.92 -15.72
C VAL A 69 -13.98 9.74 -15.43
N SER A 70 -14.21 8.87 -16.43
CA SER A 70 -15.05 7.67 -16.26
C SER A 70 -14.48 6.64 -15.27
N LEU A 71 -13.15 6.53 -15.14
CA LEU A 71 -12.51 5.65 -14.16
C LEU A 71 -12.55 6.19 -12.74
N MET A 72 -12.21 7.46 -12.60
CA MET A 72 -12.05 8.07 -11.28
C MET A 72 -13.39 8.09 -10.54
N THR A 73 -14.49 8.26 -11.28
CA THR A 73 -15.87 8.13 -10.77
C THR A 73 -16.21 6.71 -10.28
N ARG A 74 -15.57 5.67 -10.83
CA ARG A 74 -15.80 4.26 -10.47
C ARG A 74 -15.03 3.84 -9.22
N GLU A 75 -13.80 4.32 -9.07
CA GLU A 75 -12.91 3.93 -7.96
C GLU A 75 -13.06 4.81 -6.71
N PHE A 76 -13.47 6.06 -6.87
CA PHE A 76 -13.74 6.97 -5.75
C PHE A 76 -15.25 7.21 -5.62
N ARG A 77 -15.87 6.62 -4.60
CA ARG A 77 -17.32 6.76 -4.31
C ARG A 77 -17.76 8.18 -3.92
N ASP A 78 -16.84 9.16 -3.85
CA ASP A 78 -17.12 10.52 -3.42
C ASP A 78 -16.61 11.55 -4.45
N PRO A 79 -17.48 12.03 -5.36
CA PRO A 79 -17.14 13.04 -6.38
C PRO A 79 -16.72 14.38 -5.79
N THR A 80 -17.04 14.64 -4.51
CA THR A 80 -16.82 15.96 -3.87
C THR A 80 -15.38 16.17 -3.40
N ARG A 81 -14.60 15.08 -3.27
CA ARG A 81 -13.18 15.14 -2.87
C ARG A 81 -12.21 15.38 -4.03
N TYR A 82 -12.67 15.26 -5.27
CA TYR A 82 -11.81 15.30 -6.45
C TYR A 82 -11.92 16.66 -7.14
N SER A 83 -10.87 17.47 -7.04
CA SER A 83 -10.83 18.78 -7.68
C SER A 83 -10.37 18.68 -9.13
N ALA A 84 -10.74 19.66 -9.97
CA ALA A 84 -10.26 19.79 -11.35
C ALA A 84 -8.73 19.67 -11.45
N THR A 85 -8.03 20.15 -10.42
CA THR A 85 -6.59 20.05 -10.21
C THR A 85 -6.06 18.61 -10.27
N GLN A 86 -6.73 17.65 -9.64
CA GLN A 86 -6.28 16.25 -9.63
C GLN A 86 -6.61 15.55 -10.96
N SER A 87 -7.67 15.98 -11.65
CA SER A 87 -8.05 15.47 -12.98
C SER A 87 -6.98 15.80 -14.02
N ALA A 88 -6.55 17.06 -14.07
CA ALA A 88 -5.53 17.51 -15.01
C ALA A 88 -4.22 16.70 -14.89
N VAL A 89 -3.71 16.54 -13.67
CA VAL A 89 -2.44 15.81 -13.50
C VAL A 89 -2.59 14.32 -13.89
N ALA A 90 -3.72 13.69 -13.54
CA ALA A 90 -3.98 12.31 -13.90
C ALA A 90 -4.09 12.12 -15.43
N THR A 91 -4.75 13.04 -16.14
CA THR A 91 -4.87 13.02 -17.60
C THR A 91 -3.50 13.18 -18.28
N ALA A 92 -2.66 14.11 -17.80
CA ALA A 92 -1.30 14.30 -18.34
C ALA A 92 -0.46 13.01 -18.29
N TRP A 93 -0.52 12.31 -17.15
CA TRP A 93 0.17 11.04 -16.99
C TRP A 93 -0.44 9.92 -17.82
N PHE A 94 -1.76 9.86 -17.93
CA PHE A 94 -2.42 8.83 -18.72
C PHE A 94 -2.00 8.89 -20.20
N VAL A 95 -1.98 10.10 -20.80
CA VAL A 95 -1.47 10.32 -22.16
C VAL A 95 -0.02 9.84 -22.29
N SER A 96 0.81 10.16 -21.30
CA SER A 96 2.21 9.73 -21.27
C SER A 96 2.38 8.22 -21.13
N PHE A 97 1.57 7.55 -20.30
CA PHE A 97 1.60 6.10 -20.11
C PHE A 97 1.21 5.34 -21.37
N GLU A 98 0.17 5.79 -22.08
CA GLU A 98 -0.24 5.17 -23.35
C GLU A 98 0.82 5.34 -24.43
N SER A 99 1.45 6.52 -24.54
CA SER A 99 2.57 6.71 -25.46
C SER A 99 3.76 5.81 -25.14
N ILE A 100 4.13 5.68 -23.87
CA ILE A 100 5.19 4.76 -23.42
C ILE A 100 4.84 3.32 -23.77
N ARG A 101 3.59 2.89 -23.55
CA ARG A 101 3.13 1.53 -23.88
C ARG A 101 3.31 1.18 -25.35
N VAL A 102 3.09 2.14 -26.24
CA VAL A 102 3.23 1.95 -27.69
C VAL A 102 4.68 2.04 -28.16
N SER A 103 5.46 2.94 -27.57
CA SER A 103 6.82 3.26 -28.03
C SER A 103 7.94 2.45 -27.35
N ASP A 104 7.77 2.05 -26.09
CA ASP A 104 8.80 1.40 -25.26
C ASP A 104 8.16 0.40 -24.28
N ALA A 105 7.99 -0.85 -24.74
CA ALA A 105 7.37 -1.91 -23.96
C ALA A 105 8.12 -2.22 -22.65
N ILE A 106 9.45 -2.10 -22.64
CA ILE A 106 10.26 -2.36 -21.44
C ILE A 106 10.06 -1.25 -20.40
N ALA A 107 9.98 0.01 -20.83
CA ALA A 107 9.63 1.11 -19.94
C ALA A 107 8.22 0.97 -19.36
N ALA A 108 7.26 0.48 -20.15
CA ALA A 108 5.90 0.21 -19.70
C ALA A 108 5.84 -0.91 -18.64
N ASP A 109 6.56 -2.02 -18.86
CA ASP A 109 6.66 -3.12 -17.89
C ASP A 109 7.40 -2.67 -16.62
N LEU A 110 8.44 -1.85 -16.76
CA LEU A 110 9.17 -1.28 -15.63
C LEU A 110 8.30 -0.33 -14.81
N LEU A 111 7.50 0.51 -15.47
CA LEU A 111 6.52 1.38 -14.80
C LEU A 111 5.47 0.55 -14.05
N SER A 112 5.02 -0.54 -14.68
CA SER A 112 4.09 -1.48 -14.06
C SER A 112 4.68 -2.12 -12.80
N PHE A 113 5.96 -2.53 -12.85
CA PHE A 113 6.69 -3.02 -11.67
C PHE A 113 6.78 -1.95 -10.57
N ILE A 114 7.16 -0.72 -10.93
CA ILE A 114 7.32 0.40 -9.99
C ILE A 114 5.99 0.74 -9.29
N SER A 115 4.85 0.54 -9.96
CA SER A 115 3.52 0.78 -9.39
C SER A 115 3.19 -0.12 -8.17
N CYS A 116 3.83 -1.29 -8.06
CA CYS A 116 3.57 -2.25 -7.00
C CYS A 116 4.47 -2.06 -5.76
N VAL A 117 5.58 -1.34 -5.88
CA VAL A 117 6.58 -1.18 -4.81
C VAL A 117 6.44 0.17 -4.09
N GLU A 118 7.24 0.41 -3.06
CA GLU A 118 7.31 1.74 -2.43
C GLU A 118 7.85 2.79 -3.41
N PRO A 119 7.12 3.90 -3.66
CA PRO A 119 7.52 4.93 -4.63
C PRO A 119 8.79 5.70 -4.25
N LYS A 120 9.32 5.51 -3.04
CA LYS A 120 10.51 6.22 -2.57
C LYS A 120 11.68 5.27 -2.36
N SER A 121 12.87 5.76 -2.67
CA SER A 121 14.16 5.08 -2.42
C SER A 121 14.28 3.70 -3.07
N ILE A 122 13.80 3.56 -4.31
CA ILE A 122 13.83 2.34 -5.13
C ILE A 122 15.28 2.07 -5.57
N PRO A 123 15.95 0.99 -5.13
CA PRO A 123 17.32 0.69 -5.55
C PRO A 123 17.36 0.16 -6.98
N ARG A 124 18.37 0.55 -7.80
CA ARG A 124 18.57 -0.05 -9.14
C ARG A 124 18.66 -1.58 -9.10
N SER A 125 19.33 -2.12 -8.08
CA SER A 125 19.49 -3.56 -7.88
C SER A 125 18.19 -4.32 -7.63
N MET A 126 17.10 -3.62 -7.32
CA MET A 126 15.78 -4.21 -7.12
C MET A 126 14.98 -4.33 -8.42
N LEU A 127 15.31 -3.52 -9.44
CA LEU A 127 14.56 -3.50 -10.69
C LEU A 127 14.72 -4.84 -11.44
N PRO A 128 13.66 -5.33 -12.10
CA PRO A 128 13.73 -6.58 -12.83
C PRO A 128 14.61 -6.46 -14.08
N GLU A 129 15.28 -7.54 -14.45
CA GLU A 129 16.03 -7.64 -15.70
C GLU A 129 15.10 -8.07 -16.84
N LEU A 130 14.37 -7.11 -17.40
CA LEU A 130 13.36 -7.33 -18.46
C LEU A 130 13.97 -7.42 -19.88
N GLY A 131 15.27 -7.19 -20.02
CA GLY A 131 15.96 -7.21 -21.31
C GLY A 131 17.46 -6.94 -21.18
N PRO A 132 18.20 -6.84 -22.30
CA PRO A 132 19.60 -6.48 -22.32
C PRO A 132 19.87 -5.16 -21.57
N THR A 133 21.07 -5.03 -20.99
CA THR A 133 21.45 -3.87 -20.16
C THR A 133 21.23 -2.53 -20.87
N GLU A 134 21.51 -2.44 -22.17
CA GLU A 134 21.29 -1.24 -22.97
C GLU A 134 19.81 -0.84 -23.04
N GLN A 135 18.93 -1.80 -23.31
CA GLN A 135 17.48 -1.55 -23.37
C GLN A 135 16.93 -1.16 -22.00
N MET A 136 17.44 -1.74 -20.91
CA MET A 136 17.06 -1.34 -19.55
C MET A 136 17.51 0.10 -19.22
N VAL A 137 18.71 0.49 -19.65
CA VAL A 137 19.20 1.87 -19.48
C VAL A 137 18.32 2.85 -20.28
N ASN A 138 17.95 2.49 -21.51
CA ASN A 138 17.06 3.28 -22.34
C ASN A 138 15.66 3.41 -21.73
N ALA A 139 15.09 2.31 -21.22
CA ALA A 139 13.78 2.31 -20.57
C ALA A 139 13.74 3.20 -19.32
N ILE A 140 14.76 3.10 -18.46
CA ILE A 140 14.92 4.00 -17.30
C ILE A 140 15.07 5.45 -17.78
N GLY A 141 15.83 5.68 -18.85
CA GLY A 141 15.98 6.98 -19.50
C GLY A 141 14.64 7.55 -19.98
N THR A 142 13.81 6.74 -20.62
CA THR A 142 12.46 7.09 -21.07
C THR A 142 11.59 7.51 -19.88
N LEU A 143 11.54 6.72 -18.81
CA LEU A 143 10.76 7.06 -17.61
C LEU A 143 11.26 8.35 -16.92
N CYS A 144 12.57 8.57 -16.93
CA CYS A 144 13.16 9.83 -16.44
C CYS A 144 12.85 11.02 -17.35
N SER A 145 12.85 10.85 -18.68
CA SER A 145 12.56 11.95 -19.61
C SER A 145 11.12 12.42 -19.50
N TYR A 146 10.17 11.52 -19.26
CA TYR A 146 8.78 11.87 -18.95
C TYR A 146 8.60 12.37 -17.51
N THR A 147 9.67 12.54 -16.72
CA THR A 147 9.61 12.95 -15.31
C THR A 147 8.75 12.04 -14.41
N LEU A 148 8.55 10.78 -14.82
CA LEU A 148 7.82 9.75 -14.05
C LEU A 148 8.72 9.10 -12.99
N LEU A 149 10.03 9.08 -13.27
CA LEU A 149 11.05 8.55 -12.39
C LEU A 149 12.15 9.58 -12.17
N THR A 150 12.47 9.89 -10.93
CA THR A 150 13.53 10.83 -10.57
C THR A 150 14.73 10.05 -10.02
N ARG A 151 15.91 10.24 -10.63
CA ARG A 151 17.15 9.63 -10.15
C ARG A 151 17.71 10.43 -8.97
N ARG A 152 18.00 9.74 -7.86
CA ARG A 152 18.70 10.28 -6.68
C ARG A 152 20.20 9.95 -6.72
N LYS A 153 20.94 10.49 -5.75
CA LYS A 153 22.31 10.04 -5.43
C LYS A 153 22.28 8.56 -5.02
N ASP A 154 23.38 7.84 -5.27
CA ASP A 154 23.57 6.41 -4.94
C ASP A 154 22.67 5.42 -5.71
N ASP A 155 22.33 5.74 -6.96
CA ASP A 155 21.61 4.83 -7.88
C ASP A 155 20.24 4.35 -7.36
N MET A 156 19.60 5.25 -6.61
CA MET A 156 18.22 5.12 -6.14
C MET A 156 17.27 5.97 -6.98
N PHE A 157 16.00 5.56 -7.01
CA PHE A 157 14.95 6.23 -7.75
C PHE A 157 13.76 6.56 -6.87
N ASP A 158 13.11 7.66 -7.22
CA ASP A 158 11.85 8.10 -6.62
C ASP A 158 10.80 8.31 -7.70
N THR A 159 9.57 7.98 -7.37
CA THR A 159 8.38 8.37 -8.11
C THR A 159 7.58 9.34 -7.26
N HIS A 160 6.89 10.28 -7.91
CA HIS A 160 5.95 11.16 -7.23
C HIS A 160 4.72 10.35 -6.79
N SER A 161 4.21 10.54 -5.57
CA SER A 161 3.14 9.69 -5.01
C SER A 161 1.90 9.61 -5.89
N LEU A 162 1.55 10.72 -6.54
CA LEU A 162 0.44 10.80 -7.50
C LEU A 162 0.75 10.10 -8.84
N VAL A 163 1.98 10.18 -9.38
CA VAL A 163 2.39 9.41 -10.57
C VAL A 163 2.24 7.92 -10.28
N HIS A 164 2.72 7.51 -9.11
CA HIS A 164 2.66 6.13 -8.69
C HIS A 164 1.21 5.66 -8.48
N LEU A 165 0.33 6.50 -7.92
CA LEU A 165 -1.11 6.20 -7.87
C LEU A 165 -1.72 6.04 -9.27
N ALA A 166 -1.46 6.98 -10.18
CA ALA A 166 -1.96 6.93 -11.55
C ALA A 166 -1.45 5.69 -12.31
N SER A 167 -0.18 5.32 -12.10
CA SER A 167 0.42 4.12 -12.68
C SER A 167 -0.30 2.85 -12.23
N ARG A 168 -0.72 2.77 -10.95
CA ARG A 168 -1.48 1.63 -10.43
C ARG A 168 -2.85 1.50 -11.10
N ILE A 169 -3.56 2.62 -11.23
CA ILE A 169 -4.87 2.68 -11.90
C ILE A 169 -4.73 2.24 -13.36
N TRP A 170 -3.67 2.71 -14.03
CA TRP A 170 -3.37 2.34 -15.40
C TRP A 170 -3.08 0.84 -15.58
N VAL A 171 -2.33 0.22 -14.66
CA VAL A 171 -2.08 -1.25 -14.66
C VAL A 171 -3.36 -2.05 -14.36
N ASP A 172 -4.19 -1.59 -13.43
CA ASP A 172 -5.45 -2.26 -13.09
C ASP A 172 -6.43 -2.27 -14.26
N ARG A 173 -6.49 -1.17 -15.02
CA ARG A 173 -7.29 -1.06 -16.25
C ARG A 173 -7.00 -2.14 -17.28
N GLN A 174 -5.75 -2.59 -17.36
CA GLN A 174 -5.31 -3.63 -18.28
C GLN A 174 -5.65 -5.05 -17.76
N GLY A 175 -6.19 -5.16 -16.54
CA GLY A 175 -6.43 -6.44 -15.88
C GLY A 175 -5.15 -7.14 -15.42
N LEU A 176 -4.02 -6.42 -15.42
CA LEU A 176 -2.70 -6.99 -15.16
C LEU A 176 -2.27 -6.87 -13.69
N ALA A 177 -3.00 -6.11 -12.86
CA ALA A 177 -2.58 -5.78 -11.49
C ALA A 177 -2.31 -7.00 -10.60
N VAL A 178 -3.18 -8.01 -10.63
CA VAL A 178 -3.03 -9.24 -9.83
C VAL A 178 -1.82 -10.06 -10.30
N GLY A 179 -1.67 -10.22 -11.61
CA GLY A 179 -0.54 -10.93 -12.21
C GLY A 179 0.79 -10.22 -11.93
N MET A 180 0.82 -8.90 -12.11
CA MET A 180 2.00 -8.08 -11.87
C MET A 180 2.43 -8.11 -10.41
N THR A 181 1.49 -7.97 -9.46
CA THR A 181 1.78 -8.06 -8.02
C THR A 181 2.44 -9.39 -7.66
N LYS A 182 1.96 -10.50 -8.24
CA LYS A 182 2.54 -11.83 -8.05
C LYS A 182 3.96 -11.92 -8.63
N THR A 183 4.18 -11.42 -9.85
CA THR A 183 5.49 -11.39 -10.51
C THR A 183 6.50 -10.57 -9.72
N VAL A 184 6.12 -9.37 -9.28
CA VAL A 184 6.93 -8.49 -8.42
C VAL A 184 7.27 -9.22 -7.12
N MET A 185 6.30 -9.88 -6.49
CA MET A 185 6.51 -10.61 -5.24
C MET A 185 7.50 -11.77 -5.40
N GLN A 186 7.47 -12.48 -6.53
CA GLN A 186 8.42 -13.55 -6.85
C GLN A 186 9.82 -13.00 -7.11
N HIS A 187 9.92 -11.93 -7.89
CA HIS A 187 11.20 -11.25 -8.17
C HIS A 187 11.86 -10.76 -6.88
N LEU A 188 11.12 -10.02 -6.06
CA LEU A 188 11.60 -9.53 -4.76
C LEU A 188 12.03 -10.68 -3.83
N ALA A 189 11.40 -11.85 -3.92
CA ALA A 189 11.80 -13.02 -3.14
C ALA A 189 13.14 -13.61 -3.58
N ALA A 190 13.43 -13.59 -4.88
CA ALA A 190 14.63 -14.16 -5.48
C ALA A 190 15.87 -13.30 -5.22
N ILE A 191 15.72 -11.97 -5.30
CA ILE A 191 16.82 -11.02 -5.06
C ILE A 191 17.08 -10.74 -3.58
N PHE A 192 16.16 -11.17 -2.70
CA PHE A 192 16.27 -10.89 -1.28
C PHE A 192 17.52 -11.58 -0.71
N PRO A 193 18.46 -10.83 -0.08
CA PRO A 193 19.75 -11.41 0.29
C PRO A 193 19.58 -12.59 1.26
N SER A 194 20.34 -13.67 1.04
CA SER A 194 20.49 -14.75 2.04
C SER A 194 21.09 -14.18 3.33
N SER A 195 20.91 -14.86 4.46
CA SER A 195 21.16 -14.41 5.83
C SER A 195 22.63 -14.12 6.21
N GLU A 196 23.50 -13.81 5.25
CA GLU A 196 24.88 -13.41 5.50
C GLU A 196 24.94 -11.96 6.00
N HIS A 197 25.73 -11.76 7.07
CA HIS A 197 25.85 -10.52 7.85
C HIS A 197 26.36 -9.31 7.04
N THR A 198 26.91 -9.53 5.85
CA THR A 198 27.39 -8.52 4.87
C THR A 198 26.26 -7.83 4.11
N SER A 199 25.02 -8.29 4.22
CA SER A 199 23.89 -7.78 3.42
C SER A 199 23.05 -6.68 4.08
N ARG A 200 23.36 -6.25 5.32
CA ARG A 200 22.55 -5.31 6.12
C ARG A 200 22.08 -4.04 5.40
N PRO A 201 22.90 -3.32 4.60
CA PRO A 201 22.44 -2.15 3.85
C PRO A 201 21.42 -2.52 2.75
N LYS A 202 21.60 -3.66 2.08
CA LYS A 202 20.66 -4.15 1.06
C LYS A 202 19.31 -4.49 1.70
N TRP A 203 19.32 -5.11 2.88
CA TRP A 203 18.09 -5.38 3.65
C TRP A 203 17.31 -4.11 3.98
N GLN A 204 17.99 -3.10 4.53
CA GLN A 204 17.34 -1.82 4.86
C GLN A 204 16.72 -1.16 3.63
N ALA A 205 17.38 -1.24 2.48
CA ALA A 205 16.87 -0.68 1.24
C ALA A 205 15.67 -1.46 0.67
N HIS A 206 15.62 -2.79 0.80
CA HIS A 206 14.59 -3.62 0.14
C HIS A 206 13.32 -3.82 1.00
N LEU A 207 13.43 -3.68 2.32
CA LEU A 207 12.33 -3.94 3.28
C LEU A 207 11.07 -3.09 3.02
N PRO A 208 11.13 -1.76 2.82
CA PRO A 208 9.94 -0.94 2.59
C PRO A 208 9.13 -1.41 1.36
N HIS A 209 9.81 -1.76 0.27
CA HIS A 209 9.19 -2.25 -0.95
C HIS A 209 8.51 -3.62 -0.75
N ALA A 210 9.18 -4.53 -0.03
CA ALA A 210 8.62 -5.84 0.29
C ALA A 210 7.36 -5.72 1.17
N PHE A 211 7.37 -4.84 2.18
CA PHE A 211 6.19 -4.59 3.02
C PHE A 211 5.03 -4.01 2.22
N ARG A 212 5.31 -3.10 1.28
CA ARG A 212 4.29 -2.50 0.43
C ARG A 212 3.59 -3.52 -0.46
N VAL A 213 4.36 -4.35 -1.18
CA VAL A 213 3.80 -5.43 -2.02
C VAL A 213 2.98 -6.42 -1.18
N LEU A 214 3.44 -6.75 0.03
CA LEU A 214 2.71 -7.63 0.95
C LEU A 214 1.39 -7.03 1.44
N ARG A 215 1.35 -5.72 1.72
CA ARG A 215 0.13 -5.03 2.15
C ARG A 215 -0.91 -4.98 1.03
N GLU A 216 -0.49 -4.80 -0.22
CA GLU A 216 -1.39 -4.79 -1.38
C GLU A 216 -1.87 -6.20 -1.76
N GLY A 217 -0.99 -7.20 -1.67
CA GLY A 217 -1.36 -8.61 -1.84
C GLY A 217 -2.34 -9.11 -0.77
N ALA A 218 -2.37 -8.50 0.42
CA ALA A 218 -3.34 -8.80 1.47
C ALA A 218 -4.76 -8.26 1.20
N GLY A 219 -4.92 -7.33 0.25
CA GLY A 219 -6.23 -6.86 -0.24
C GLY A 219 -6.82 -7.74 -1.34
N LEU A 220 -6.05 -8.68 -1.90
CA LEU A 220 -6.49 -9.63 -2.92
C LEU A 220 -6.96 -10.92 -2.26
N ASP A 221 -8.13 -10.83 -1.61
CA ASP A 221 -8.77 -11.92 -0.87
C ASP A 221 -9.49 -12.94 -1.78
N LEU A 222 -8.87 -13.32 -2.90
CA LEU A 222 -9.40 -14.33 -3.83
C LEU A 222 -8.29 -15.23 -4.40
N GLN A 223 -7.67 -16.06 -3.55
CA GLN A 223 -7.52 -17.50 -3.80
C GLN A 223 -6.87 -18.18 -2.58
N GLN A 224 -7.76 -18.60 -1.67
CA GLN A 224 -7.46 -19.36 -0.47
C GLN A 224 -6.79 -20.70 -0.81
N ARG A 225 -5.47 -20.80 -0.64
CA ARG A 225 -4.75 -21.95 -0.05
C ARG A 225 -3.24 -21.85 -0.27
N SER A 226 -2.78 -21.45 -1.46
CA SER A 226 -1.34 -21.35 -1.75
C SER A 226 -0.67 -20.13 -1.12
N GLY A 227 -1.38 -19.01 -0.97
CA GLY A 227 -0.88 -17.81 -0.32
C GLY A 227 -0.68 -17.94 1.19
N ARG A 228 -1.44 -18.83 1.84
CA ARG A 228 -1.42 -19.04 3.29
C ARG A 228 -0.12 -19.69 3.77
N GLU A 229 0.28 -20.79 3.12
CA GLU A 229 1.56 -21.45 3.40
C GLU A 229 2.78 -20.58 3.06
N ILE A 230 2.69 -19.76 2.00
CA ILE A 230 3.78 -18.85 1.61
C ILE A 230 3.87 -17.66 2.59
N HIS A 231 2.74 -17.13 3.05
CA HIS A 231 2.68 -16.04 4.03
C HIS A 231 3.15 -16.49 5.42
N GLY A 232 2.73 -17.67 5.87
CA GLY A 232 3.19 -18.29 7.13
C GLY A 232 4.70 -18.54 7.13
N ASN A 233 5.23 -19.20 6.09
CA ASN A 233 6.67 -19.46 5.96
C ASN A 233 7.52 -18.18 5.85
N ARG A 234 6.97 -17.10 5.28
CA ARG A 234 7.68 -15.82 5.13
C ARG A 234 7.65 -14.99 6.42
N LEU A 235 6.50 -14.92 7.12
CA LEU A 235 6.40 -14.30 8.45
C LEU A 235 7.29 -15.02 9.46
N GLU A 236 7.41 -16.34 9.35
CA GLU A 236 8.25 -17.15 10.23
C GLU A 236 9.74 -16.83 10.05
N LYS A 237 10.21 -16.64 8.80
CA LYS A 237 11.58 -16.20 8.52
C LYS A 237 11.88 -14.80 9.08
N VAL A 238 10.92 -13.87 8.98
CA VAL A 238 11.05 -12.52 9.53
C VAL A 238 11.06 -12.54 11.06
N CYS A 239 10.21 -13.35 11.70
CA CYS A 239 10.20 -13.51 13.15
C CYS A 239 11.52 -14.09 13.66
N ARG A 240 12.03 -15.18 13.05
CA ARG A 240 13.32 -15.78 13.44
C ARG A 240 14.50 -14.81 13.32
N TRP A 241 14.49 -13.95 12.30
CA TRP A 241 15.51 -12.92 12.17
C TRP A 241 15.41 -11.88 13.29
N ARG A 242 14.19 -11.41 13.58
CA ARG A 242 13.94 -10.44 14.66
C ARG A 242 14.29 -11.02 16.04
N GLU A 243 13.96 -12.28 16.30
CA GLU A 243 14.28 -12.99 17.55
C GLU A 243 15.79 -13.11 17.80
N SER A 244 16.60 -13.17 16.75
CA SER A 244 18.06 -13.28 16.85
C SER A 244 18.80 -11.94 16.91
N HIS A 245 18.13 -10.83 16.60
CA HIS A 245 18.78 -9.53 16.38
C HIS A 245 18.14 -8.36 17.15
N LEU A 246 16.93 -8.53 17.69
CA LEU A 246 16.24 -7.53 18.47
C LEU A 246 16.07 -8.02 19.92
N PRO A 247 16.06 -7.09 20.89
CA PRO A 247 15.65 -7.40 22.25
C PRO A 247 14.27 -8.08 22.28
N GLU A 248 14.07 -8.98 23.25
CA GLU A 248 12.82 -9.74 23.41
C GLU A 248 11.59 -8.82 23.54
N ASP A 249 11.77 -7.61 24.09
CA ASP A 249 10.76 -6.57 24.28
C ASP A 249 10.59 -5.59 23.11
N ASP A 250 11.30 -5.79 21.99
CA ASP A 250 11.16 -4.92 20.83
C ASP A 250 9.73 -5.01 20.25
N ASN A 251 9.07 -3.85 20.13
CA ASN A 251 7.68 -3.81 19.67
C ASN A 251 7.50 -4.34 18.24
N SER A 252 8.51 -4.21 17.38
CA SER A 252 8.47 -4.73 16.01
C SER A 252 8.60 -6.25 15.99
N LEU A 253 9.40 -6.83 16.88
CA LEU A 253 9.46 -8.28 17.10
C LEU A 253 8.10 -8.81 17.57
N LEU A 254 7.54 -8.21 18.62
CA LEU A 254 6.26 -8.61 19.21
C LEU A 254 5.09 -8.45 18.23
N ALA A 255 5.09 -7.39 17.41
CA ALA A 255 4.10 -7.21 16.34
C ALA A 255 4.20 -8.30 15.26
N SER A 256 5.41 -8.77 14.96
CA SER A 256 5.64 -9.84 13.98
C SER A 256 5.17 -11.19 14.49
N GLN A 257 5.51 -11.53 15.74
CA GLN A 257 5.06 -12.75 16.40
C GLN A 257 3.52 -12.75 16.54
N HIS A 258 2.92 -11.60 16.86
CA HIS A 258 1.46 -11.44 16.87
C HIS A 258 0.85 -11.70 15.48
N ALA A 259 1.44 -11.16 14.41
CA ALA A 259 0.97 -11.40 13.04
C ALA A 259 1.14 -12.86 12.61
N LEU A 260 2.26 -13.49 12.97
CA LEU A 260 2.52 -14.91 12.72
C LEU A 260 1.51 -15.80 13.46
N ALA A 261 1.13 -15.44 14.69
CA ALA A 261 0.12 -16.17 15.44
C ALA A 261 -1.27 -16.05 14.80
N ARG A 262 -1.64 -14.87 14.29
CA ARG A 262 -2.89 -14.69 13.52
C ARG A 262 -2.91 -15.56 12.26
N ALA A 263 -1.80 -15.62 11.53
CA ALA A 263 -1.66 -16.47 10.36
C ALA A 263 -1.74 -17.96 10.75
N SER A 264 -1.00 -18.39 11.76
CA SER A 264 -1.00 -19.77 12.28
C SER A 264 -2.41 -20.22 12.70
N ARG A 265 -3.19 -19.32 13.32
CA ARG A 265 -4.60 -19.60 13.67
C ARG A 265 -5.48 -19.79 12.44
N ALA A 266 -5.30 -18.94 11.43
CA ALA A 266 -6.05 -19.04 10.17
C ALA A 266 -5.71 -20.32 9.38
N ASP A 267 -4.49 -20.84 9.58
CA ASP A 267 -4.00 -22.09 9.01
C ASP A 267 -4.37 -23.33 9.83
N GLY A 268 -5.14 -23.16 10.92
CA GLY A 268 -5.57 -24.25 11.78
C GLY A 268 -4.50 -24.76 12.76
N GLN A 269 -3.31 -24.15 12.79
CA GLN A 269 -2.26 -24.42 13.78
C GLN A 269 -2.58 -23.70 15.11
N ILE A 270 -3.72 -24.05 15.72
CA ILE A 270 -4.27 -23.34 16.89
C ILE A 270 -3.30 -23.39 18.08
N ARG A 271 -2.67 -24.54 18.37
CA ARG A 271 -1.71 -24.68 19.48
C ARG A 271 -0.51 -23.75 19.34
N ARG A 272 0.08 -23.73 18.15
CA ARG A 272 1.21 -22.85 17.82
C ARG A 272 0.85 -21.37 17.95
N ALA A 273 -0.36 -21.00 17.51
CA ALA A 273 -0.86 -19.63 17.66
C ALA A 273 -1.00 -19.24 19.14
N VAL A 274 -1.47 -20.15 20.00
CA VAL A 274 -1.57 -19.91 21.45
C VAL A 274 -0.19 -19.70 22.06
N GLU A 275 0.77 -20.58 21.81
CA GLU A 275 2.14 -20.47 22.36
C GLU A 275 2.80 -19.13 22.00
N LEU A 276 2.71 -18.72 20.73
CA LEU A 276 3.24 -17.43 20.28
C LEU A 276 2.55 -16.24 20.96
N LEU A 277 1.23 -16.30 21.13
CA LEU A 277 0.47 -15.21 21.75
C LEU A 277 0.68 -15.16 23.27
N GLU A 278 0.86 -16.29 23.94
CA GLU A 278 1.21 -16.33 25.37
C GLU A 278 2.57 -15.67 25.61
N HIS A 279 3.55 -15.96 24.76
CA HIS A 279 4.85 -15.29 24.80
C HIS A 279 4.70 -13.77 24.60
N VAL A 280 4.05 -13.34 23.51
CA VAL A 280 3.88 -11.91 23.20
C VAL A 280 3.15 -11.16 24.32
N VAL A 281 2.10 -11.76 24.90
CA VAL A 281 1.36 -11.16 26.01
C VAL A 281 2.25 -11.06 27.25
N ALA A 282 2.97 -12.13 27.61
CA ALA A 282 3.84 -12.12 28.78
C ALA A 282 4.95 -11.06 28.68
N VAL A 283 5.56 -10.89 27.50
CA VAL A 283 6.56 -9.83 27.29
C VAL A 283 5.90 -8.45 27.37
N ARG A 284 4.76 -8.23 26.72
CA ARG A 284 4.04 -6.95 26.74
C ARG A 284 3.55 -6.57 28.13
N GLU A 285 3.15 -7.53 28.97
CA GLU A 285 2.75 -7.30 30.36
C GLU A 285 3.91 -6.81 31.24
N ARG A 286 5.17 -7.13 30.91
CA ARG A 286 6.35 -6.64 31.64
C ARG A 286 6.69 -5.19 31.32
N VAL A 287 6.36 -4.72 30.11
CA VAL A 287 6.87 -3.46 29.55
C VAL A 287 5.78 -2.41 29.35
N LEU A 288 4.52 -2.82 29.17
CA LEU A 288 3.38 -1.94 28.89
C LEU A 288 2.42 -1.87 30.08
N GLU A 289 1.73 -0.74 30.22
CA GLU A 289 0.70 -0.54 31.25
C GLU A 289 -0.55 -1.42 31.02
N ARG A 290 -1.35 -1.63 32.09
CA ARG A 290 -2.54 -2.51 32.10
C ARG A 290 -3.58 -2.22 31.01
N ASN A 291 -3.61 -1.00 30.48
CA ASN A 291 -4.59 -0.57 29.49
C ASN A 291 -3.97 -0.22 28.12
N HIS A 292 -2.70 -0.56 27.87
CA HIS A 292 -2.05 -0.22 26.60
C HIS A 292 -2.75 -0.91 25.41
N PRO A 293 -3.08 -0.21 24.31
CA PRO A 293 -3.83 -0.78 23.18
C PRO A 293 -3.22 -2.05 22.60
N ASP A 294 -1.89 -2.09 22.43
CA ASP A 294 -1.19 -3.27 21.88
C ASP A 294 -1.24 -4.50 22.80
N LEU A 295 -1.23 -4.28 24.13
CA LEU A 295 -1.39 -5.36 25.11
C LEU A 295 -2.83 -5.91 25.05
N LEU A 296 -3.83 -5.02 25.08
CA LEU A 296 -5.23 -5.40 24.99
C LEU A 296 -5.56 -6.11 23.66
N SER A 297 -4.97 -5.66 22.56
CA SER A 297 -5.09 -6.32 21.25
C SER A 297 -4.51 -7.74 21.26
N SER A 298 -3.34 -7.92 21.90
CA SER A 298 -2.70 -9.24 22.02
C SER A 298 -3.50 -10.20 22.90
N GLN A 299 -3.98 -9.73 24.05
CA GLN A 299 -4.84 -10.49 24.95
C GLN A 299 -6.16 -10.89 24.29
N HIS A 300 -6.76 -9.98 23.51
CA HIS A 300 -7.97 -10.28 22.75
C HIS A 300 -7.76 -11.39 21.71
N VAL A 301 -6.66 -11.35 20.96
CA VAL A 301 -6.33 -12.38 19.97
C VAL A 301 -5.95 -13.72 20.64
N LEU A 302 -5.26 -13.67 21.78
CA LEU A 302 -4.96 -14.85 22.62
C LEU A 302 -6.25 -15.52 23.12
N ALA A 303 -7.23 -14.73 23.57
CA ALA A 303 -8.51 -15.26 24.03
C ALA A 303 -9.28 -15.99 22.91
N ILE A 304 -9.27 -15.44 21.69
CA ILE A 304 -9.87 -16.11 20.54
C ILE A 304 -9.15 -17.42 20.23
N ALA A 305 -7.81 -17.43 20.27
CA ALA A 305 -7.01 -18.63 20.00
C ALA A 305 -7.19 -19.71 21.07
N THR A 306 -7.22 -19.33 22.35
CA THR A 306 -7.43 -20.26 23.49
C THR A 306 -8.83 -20.84 23.51
N ARG A 307 -9.86 -20.06 23.14
CA ARG A 307 -11.22 -20.59 22.92
C ARG A 307 -11.24 -21.62 21.81
N ALA A 308 -10.59 -21.33 20.67
CA ALA A 308 -10.48 -22.29 19.55
C ALA A 308 -9.67 -23.55 19.93
N ASN A 309 -8.78 -23.46 20.93
CA ASN A 309 -8.03 -24.59 21.47
C ASN A 309 -8.82 -25.40 22.52
N GLY A 310 -10.06 -25.03 22.82
CA GLY A 310 -10.94 -25.72 23.77
C GLY A 310 -10.85 -25.21 25.22
N SER A 311 -9.98 -24.25 25.52
CA SER A 311 -9.83 -23.67 26.87
C SER A 311 -10.73 -22.45 27.05
N VAL A 312 -12.05 -22.68 27.04
CA VAL A 312 -13.08 -21.62 27.06
C VAL A 312 -12.99 -20.75 28.32
N SER A 313 -12.79 -21.34 29.51
CA SER A 313 -12.71 -20.59 30.76
C SER A 313 -11.54 -19.59 30.81
N LYS A 314 -10.35 -20.00 30.32
CA LYS A 314 -9.18 -19.10 30.20
C LYS A 314 -9.43 -17.96 29.20
N ALA A 315 -10.15 -18.24 28.13
CA ALA A 315 -10.52 -17.23 27.14
C ALA A 315 -11.50 -16.19 27.72
N ILE A 316 -12.47 -16.63 28.53
CA ILE A 316 -13.41 -15.75 29.24
C ILE A 316 -12.65 -14.81 30.17
N GLU A 317 -11.77 -15.32 31.03
CA GLU A 317 -11.01 -14.47 31.97
C GLU A 317 -10.19 -13.39 31.25
N LEU A 318 -9.58 -13.72 30.11
CA LEU A 318 -8.85 -12.76 29.29
C LEU A 318 -9.77 -11.72 28.66
N LEU A 319 -10.93 -12.14 28.14
CA LEU A 319 -11.90 -11.23 27.51
C LEU A 319 -12.57 -10.30 28.52
N GLU A 320 -12.90 -10.77 29.73
CA GLU A 320 -13.43 -9.94 30.82
C GLU A 320 -12.45 -8.82 31.18
N ARG A 321 -11.14 -9.13 31.26
CA ARG A 321 -10.10 -8.11 31.50
C ARG A 321 -10.02 -7.10 30.36
N VAL A 322 -10.01 -7.57 29.11
CA VAL A 322 -9.94 -6.70 27.91
C VAL A 322 -11.15 -5.78 27.82
N VAL A 323 -12.36 -6.32 28.01
CA VAL A 323 -13.61 -5.54 28.00
C VAL A 323 -13.61 -4.53 29.14
N SER A 324 -13.22 -4.92 30.36
CA SER A 324 -13.14 -3.99 31.49
C SER A 324 -12.17 -2.84 31.24
N ALA A 325 -11.00 -3.11 30.64
CA ALA A 325 -10.02 -2.08 30.29
C ALA A 325 -10.55 -1.15 29.19
N ARG A 326 -11.07 -1.72 28.09
CA ARG A 326 -11.66 -0.95 26.98
C ARG A 326 -12.87 -0.13 27.40
N ASN A 327 -13.68 -0.62 28.34
CA ASN A 327 -14.81 0.13 28.89
C ASN A 327 -14.39 1.39 29.66
N LYS A 328 -13.17 1.41 30.23
CA LYS A 328 -12.61 2.56 30.96
C LYS A 328 -11.89 3.55 30.06
N THR A 329 -11.29 3.07 28.96
CA THR A 329 -10.44 3.90 28.07
C THR A 329 -11.12 4.35 26.80
N LEU A 330 -12.07 3.57 26.27
CA LEU A 330 -12.73 3.83 24.99
C LEU A 330 -14.17 4.29 25.21
N SER A 331 -14.65 5.14 24.31
CA SER A 331 -16.05 5.60 24.32
C SER A 331 -16.99 4.41 24.19
N LYS A 332 -18.23 4.56 24.67
CA LYS A 332 -19.23 3.48 24.61
C LYS A 332 -19.52 2.98 23.17
N ASN A 333 -19.33 3.80 22.13
CA ASN A 333 -19.58 3.46 20.70
C ASN A 333 -18.32 3.01 19.93
N ASP A 334 -17.17 2.85 20.59
CA ASP A 334 -15.91 2.53 19.91
C ASP A 334 -15.94 1.12 19.27
N PRO A 335 -15.54 0.96 17.98
CA PRO A 335 -15.55 -0.35 17.31
C PRO A 335 -14.74 -1.44 18.02
N ASP A 336 -13.60 -1.10 18.63
CA ASP A 336 -12.76 -2.07 19.33
C ASP A 336 -13.39 -2.50 20.66
N ARG A 337 -14.14 -1.61 21.31
CA ARG A 337 -14.93 -1.95 22.51
C ARG A 337 -16.05 -2.93 22.15
N LEU A 338 -16.84 -2.61 21.12
CA LEU A 338 -17.95 -3.46 20.67
C LEU A 338 -17.46 -4.84 20.19
N ALA A 339 -16.34 -4.88 19.45
CA ALA A 339 -15.74 -6.14 19.01
C ALA A 339 -15.27 -7.04 20.17
N ALA A 340 -14.74 -6.43 21.24
CA ALA A 340 -14.35 -7.17 22.44
C ALA A 340 -15.57 -7.73 23.18
N GLN A 341 -16.63 -6.94 23.37
CA GLN A 341 -17.88 -7.36 24.00
C GLN A 341 -18.55 -8.49 23.22
N HIS A 342 -18.66 -8.36 21.90
CA HIS A 342 -19.21 -9.41 21.04
C HIS A 342 -18.39 -10.71 21.12
N THR A 343 -17.06 -10.60 21.23
CA THR A 343 -16.20 -11.80 21.38
C THR A 343 -16.35 -12.47 22.74
N LEU A 344 -16.57 -11.69 23.81
CA LEU A 344 -16.87 -12.18 25.16
C LEU A 344 -18.23 -12.89 25.20
N ALA A 345 -19.27 -12.32 24.60
CA ALA A 345 -20.59 -12.95 24.50
C ALA A 345 -20.49 -14.34 23.85
N ARG A 346 -19.79 -14.44 22.72
CA ARG A 346 -19.52 -15.73 22.06
C ARG A 346 -18.71 -16.71 22.91
N ALA A 347 -17.89 -16.22 23.84
CA ALA A 347 -17.18 -17.09 24.78
C ALA A 347 -18.12 -17.60 25.88
N TYR A 348 -19.01 -16.76 26.39
CA TYR A 348 -20.07 -17.18 27.31
C TYR A 348 -21.03 -18.21 26.70
N GLU A 349 -21.42 -18.05 25.43
CA GLU A 349 -22.22 -19.07 24.72
C GLU A 349 -21.52 -20.43 24.67
N ALA A 350 -20.22 -20.42 24.34
CA ALA A 350 -19.42 -21.63 24.28
C ALA A 350 -19.24 -22.31 25.65
N ASP A 351 -19.41 -21.56 26.75
CA ASP A 351 -19.34 -22.05 28.14
C ASP A 351 -20.73 -22.42 28.70
N GLY A 352 -21.82 -22.19 27.94
CA GLY A 352 -23.19 -22.42 28.38
C GLY A 352 -23.79 -21.30 29.26
N ARG A 353 -23.07 -20.18 29.42
CA ARG A 353 -23.51 -18.98 30.16
C ARG A 353 -24.42 -18.11 29.28
N ILE A 354 -25.54 -18.68 28.83
CA ILE A 354 -26.42 -18.06 27.83
C ILE A 354 -26.98 -16.70 28.28
N LYS A 355 -27.37 -16.57 29.56
CA LYS A 355 -27.92 -15.30 30.10
C LYS A 355 -26.94 -14.14 29.98
N GLU A 356 -25.68 -14.36 30.33
CA GLU A 356 -24.64 -13.32 30.28
C GLU A 356 -24.22 -13.00 28.85
N SER A 357 -24.31 -13.96 27.92
CA SER A 357 -24.16 -13.66 26.49
C SER A 357 -25.29 -12.76 25.98
N THR A 358 -26.55 -13.12 26.26
CA THR A 358 -27.71 -12.37 25.76
C THR A 358 -27.72 -10.94 26.28
N GLU A 359 -27.45 -10.74 27.58
CA GLU A 359 -27.37 -9.40 28.18
C GLU A 359 -26.29 -8.53 27.50
N LEU A 360 -25.11 -9.11 27.23
CA LEU A 360 -24.01 -8.39 26.60
C LEU A 360 -24.26 -8.09 25.11
N LEU A 361 -24.93 -8.99 24.38
CA LEU A 361 -25.32 -8.76 22.99
C LEU A 361 -26.43 -7.70 22.89
N GLU A 362 -27.39 -7.69 23.80
CA GLU A 362 -28.43 -6.67 23.88
C GLU A 362 -27.84 -5.28 24.16
N GLU A 363 -26.84 -5.18 25.06
CA GLU A 363 -26.11 -3.91 25.31
C GLU A 363 -25.40 -3.41 24.05
N VAL A 364 -24.67 -4.29 23.35
CA VAL A 364 -23.98 -3.95 22.10
C VAL A 364 -24.97 -3.53 21.01
N GLN A 365 -26.09 -4.25 20.88
CA GLN A 365 -27.10 -3.97 19.87
C GLN A 365 -27.80 -2.62 20.12
N ALA A 366 -28.16 -2.32 21.37
CA ALA A 366 -28.79 -1.05 21.75
C ALA A 366 -27.91 0.16 21.40
N ILE A 367 -26.58 0.03 21.57
CA ILE A 367 -25.61 1.07 21.21
C ILE A 367 -25.50 1.22 19.68
N THR A 368 -25.47 0.13 18.92
CA THR A 368 -25.37 0.18 17.45
C THR A 368 -26.66 0.62 16.73
N GLN A 369 -27.81 0.65 17.42
CA GLN A 369 -29.09 1.10 16.88
C GLN A 369 -29.41 2.58 17.18
N THR A 370 -28.58 3.25 17.99
CA THR A 370 -28.77 4.66 18.38
C THR A 370 -27.91 5.65 17.59
N ASP A 371 -27.08 5.17 16.66
CA ASP A 371 -26.36 5.93 15.60
C ASP A 371 -27.01 5.66 14.24
#